data_AF-A0ABD0KAJ6-F1
#
_entry.id   AF-A0ABD0KAJ6-F1
#
_cell.length_a   1.000
_cell.length_b   1.000
_cell.length_c   1.000
_cell.angle_alpha   90.00
_cell.angle_beta   90.00
_cell.angle_gamma   90.00
#
_symmetry.space_group_name_H-M   'P 1'
#
loop_
_entity.id
_entity.type
_entity.pdbx_description
1 polymer ?
#
loop_
_entity_poly.entity_id
_entity_poly.type
_entity_poly.pdbx_seq_one_letter_code
_entity_poly.pdbx_strand_id
1 'polypeptide(L)'
;MPKLNGKLKLKVYTSANNKVKSPVANLTGGPLWQQKNVAEVNFHTRDVNCLKFRVMEQTGFACFGSKTVIADNEINMLPVINSLTQASVLEKSLPMGQNNQPVVNFKAHVSQPKRGPILLIMQQSSFTRAVMPENVESMWGPVPLRPLSPGVQNTCDVASHKLVNHTGAVMFTSRVIHSLPLMQSAVHIFYQDKMAAVAHLVGSDTVPLPTQVVDPKKAVYLNPVAGERGVLIKNHAGDWGFVVGRWSGMKKGVPGVVGTRYQKGKRGIPGSPGTLLVRIWLCAEGSWHTVQLPYQQKKYTFSFDGMTVNLSSGAIEMSSYTRNVAEKLALAFSVSLLHVLCQPRPASWKPGQSMRPTTSRGSRQVDHIPSEDMAFMMAMGFLLATPSNHYLRTTYGGYACAGCGGGFVGEVPAVDCSVGDGIGGEWGACEGADLGVADAGGDAGGGDGGGGDGGGGDGGAGCGGCGGCGGCGGGGGCGGGGAGCGGGGGCGGGGCGGGCGGGCGGGCGG
;
A
#
# COMPACT_ATOMS: atom_id res chain seq x y z
N MET A 1 -25.63 14.72 -50.66
CA MET A 1 -25.21 15.22 -49.32
C MET A 1 -26.43 15.70 -48.57
N PRO A 2 -26.62 15.40 -47.28
CA PRO A 2 -27.62 16.09 -46.48
C PRO A 2 -27.29 17.60 -46.51
N LYS A 3 -28.28 18.43 -46.84
CA LYS A 3 -28.11 19.88 -46.84
C LYS A 3 -27.86 20.34 -45.40
N LEU A 4 -26.66 20.85 -45.13
CA LEU A 4 -26.35 21.55 -43.89
C LEU A 4 -27.13 22.87 -43.91
N ASN A 5 -28.19 22.96 -43.11
CA ASN A 5 -29.11 24.09 -43.10
C ASN A 5 -28.81 25.06 -41.94
N GLY A 6 -28.00 24.66 -40.95
CA GLY A 6 -27.66 25.44 -39.77
C GLY A 6 -26.25 26.06 -39.79
N LYS A 7 -25.97 26.90 -38.77
CA LYS A 7 -24.61 27.44 -38.53
C LYS A 7 -23.72 26.33 -37.98
N LEU A 8 -22.55 26.15 -38.56
CA LEU A 8 -21.59 25.15 -38.09
C LEU A 8 -20.79 25.65 -36.89
N LYS A 9 -20.51 24.72 -35.98
CA LYS A 9 -19.71 24.98 -34.79
C LYS A 9 -18.67 23.88 -34.61
N LEU A 10 -17.40 24.24 -34.64
CA LEU A 10 -16.30 23.32 -34.35
C LEU A 10 -15.86 23.50 -32.90
N LYS A 11 -15.87 22.42 -32.14
CA LYS A 11 -15.27 22.39 -30.81
C LYS A 11 -14.06 21.46 -30.81
N VAL A 12 -12.97 21.95 -30.26
CA VAL A 12 -11.74 21.19 -30.06
C VAL A 12 -11.54 20.99 -28.57
N TYR A 13 -11.21 19.78 -28.17
CA TYR A 13 -10.98 19.40 -26.79
C TYR A 13 -9.69 18.61 -26.66
N THR A 14 -9.09 18.65 -25.49
CA THR A 14 -8.18 17.58 -25.07
C THR A 14 -9.02 16.40 -24.57
N SER A 15 -8.52 15.18 -24.78
CA SER A 15 -9.15 13.98 -24.22
C SER A 15 -8.12 12.97 -23.74
N ALA A 16 -8.56 12.18 -22.76
CA ALA A 16 -7.90 10.97 -22.32
C ALA A 16 -8.63 9.78 -22.95
N ASN A 17 -8.07 9.25 -24.03
CA ASN A 17 -8.74 8.35 -24.96
C ASN A 17 -10.07 9.02 -25.40
N ASN A 18 -11.19 8.32 -25.22
CA ASN A 18 -12.51 8.79 -25.64
C ASN A 18 -13.12 9.84 -24.68
N LYS A 19 -12.55 10.04 -23.48
CA LYS A 19 -13.12 10.90 -22.42
C LYS A 19 -12.61 12.33 -22.57
N VAL A 20 -13.53 13.23 -22.92
CA VAL A 20 -13.28 14.68 -23.02
C VAL A 20 -12.80 15.24 -21.67
N LYS A 21 -11.77 16.09 -21.70
CA LYS A 21 -11.16 16.71 -20.52
C LYS A 21 -11.38 18.22 -20.51
N SER A 22 -10.58 18.97 -21.26
CA SER A 22 -10.66 20.44 -21.30
C SER A 22 -11.00 20.94 -22.71
N PRO A 23 -11.82 21.99 -22.84
CA PRO A 23 -12.02 22.67 -24.11
C PRO A 23 -10.72 23.40 -24.51
N VAL A 24 -10.30 23.21 -25.75
CA VAL A 24 -9.18 23.95 -26.36
C VAL A 24 -9.73 25.16 -27.11
N ALA A 25 -10.75 24.93 -27.94
CA ALA A 25 -11.31 25.99 -28.76
C ALA A 25 -12.77 25.73 -29.12
N ASN A 26 -13.47 26.82 -29.41
CA ASN A 26 -14.89 26.81 -29.75
C ASN A 26 -15.14 27.83 -30.85
N LEU A 27 -15.17 27.36 -32.09
CA LEU A 27 -15.27 28.19 -33.29
C LEU A 27 -16.70 28.15 -33.82
N THR A 28 -17.31 29.33 -33.92
CA THR A 28 -18.62 29.54 -34.54
C THR A 28 -18.45 30.29 -35.86
N GLY A 29 -19.20 29.90 -36.89
CA GLY A 29 -19.16 30.58 -38.19
C GLY A 29 -19.61 29.72 -39.37
N GLY A 30 -19.40 30.25 -40.58
CA GLY A 30 -19.60 29.53 -41.83
C GLY A 30 -18.48 28.51 -42.14
N PRO A 31 -18.52 27.84 -43.30
CA PRO A 31 -17.65 26.70 -43.67
C PRO A 31 -16.14 27.02 -43.74
N LEU A 32 -15.76 28.28 -43.61
CA LEU A 32 -14.36 28.73 -43.60
C LEU A 32 -14.04 29.26 -42.20
N TRP A 33 -13.70 28.37 -41.26
CA TRP A 33 -13.03 28.77 -40.00
C TRP A 33 -11.57 29.24 -40.24
N GLN A 34 -11.22 29.56 -41.48
CA GLN A 34 -9.90 29.92 -41.94
C GLN A 34 -9.39 31.15 -41.17
N GLN A 35 -8.11 31.11 -40.80
CA GLN A 35 -7.36 32.22 -40.18
C GLN A 35 -7.75 32.61 -38.75
N LYS A 36 -8.65 31.90 -38.06
CA LYS A 36 -8.82 32.11 -36.62
C LYS A 36 -7.69 31.42 -35.87
N ASN A 37 -6.79 32.21 -35.26
CA ASN A 37 -5.80 31.69 -34.33
C ASN A 37 -6.54 30.97 -33.19
N VAL A 38 -6.19 29.71 -33.02
CA VAL A 38 -6.73 28.82 -31.99
C VAL A 38 -5.93 29.04 -30.71
N ALA A 39 -6.58 28.92 -29.55
CA ALA A 39 -5.94 29.10 -28.26
C ALA A 39 -4.71 28.19 -28.07
N GLU A 40 -3.71 28.71 -27.37
CA GLU A 40 -2.58 27.94 -26.87
C GLU A 40 -3.06 26.98 -25.78
N VAL A 41 -2.59 25.73 -25.82
CA VAL A 41 -2.93 24.73 -24.80
C VAL A 41 -1.70 23.95 -24.36
N ASN A 42 -1.54 23.81 -23.06
CA ASN A 42 -0.56 22.91 -22.48
C ASN A 42 -1.06 21.47 -22.57
N PHE A 43 -0.34 20.64 -23.30
CA PHE A 43 -0.68 19.23 -23.52
C PHE A 43 0.08 18.33 -22.55
N HIS A 44 -0.51 18.06 -21.38
CA HIS A 44 0.10 17.20 -20.36
C HIS A 44 -0.19 15.72 -20.67
N THR A 45 0.81 15.01 -21.22
CA THR A 45 0.67 13.59 -21.61
C THR A 45 0.33 12.63 -20.47
N ARG A 46 0.49 13.08 -19.21
CA ARG A 46 0.01 12.40 -18.00
C ARG A 46 -1.51 12.24 -18.00
N ASP A 47 -2.23 13.25 -18.47
CA ASP A 47 -3.68 13.38 -18.28
C ASP A 47 -4.47 13.32 -19.59
N VAL A 48 -3.81 13.60 -20.72
CA VAL A 48 -4.41 13.68 -22.05
C VAL A 48 -3.49 13.05 -23.09
N ASN A 49 -4.05 12.34 -24.06
CA ASN A 49 -3.30 11.73 -25.17
C ASN A 49 -3.89 12.07 -26.53
N CYS A 50 -5.12 12.59 -26.59
CA CYS A 50 -5.78 12.90 -27.83
C CYS A 50 -6.24 14.37 -27.92
N LEU A 51 -6.32 14.87 -29.15
CA LEU A 51 -7.12 16.04 -29.51
C LEU A 51 -8.40 15.57 -30.17
N LYS A 52 -9.54 15.99 -29.63
CA LYS A 52 -10.87 15.61 -30.11
C LYS A 52 -11.56 16.78 -30.79
N PHE A 53 -12.06 16.53 -31.99
CA PHE A 53 -12.70 17.52 -32.84
C PHE A 53 -14.17 17.15 -33.01
N ARG A 54 -15.06 18.07 -32.66
CA ARG A 54 -16.52 17.86 -32.74
C ARG A 54 -17.16 18.95 -33.58
N VAL A 55 -17.77 18.55 -34.68
CA VAL A 55 -18.54 19.43 -35.57
C VAL A 55 -20.01 19.30 -35.19
N MET A 56 -20.64 20.44 -34.93
CA MET A 56 -22.05 20.51 -34.58
C MET A 56 -22.81 21.42 -35.54
N GLU A 57 -24.04 21.05 -35.84
CA GLU A 57 -25.02 21.94 -36.46
C GLU A 57 -25.78 22.67 -35.38
N GLN A 58 -25.95 23.98 -35.54
CA GLN A 58 -26.86 24.76 -34.72
C GLN A 58 -27.99 25.28 -35.59
N THR A 59 -29.20 24.81 -35.34
CA THR A 59 -30.43 25.28 -35.99
C THR A 59 -31.27 26.11 -35.01
N GLY A 60 -31.95 27.16 -35.47
CA GLY A 60 -32.78 28.04 -34.64
C GLY A 60 -32.10 29.32 -34.12
N PHE A 61 -32.88 30.21 -33.52
CA PHE A 61 -32.45 31.52 -33.03
C PHE A 61 -32.12 31.48 -31.52
N ALA A 62 -30.93 31.94 -31.14
CA ALA A 62 -30.48 32.11 -29.75
C ALA A 62 -30.63 30.85 -28.86
N CYS A 63 -31.37 30.94 -27.75
CA CYS A 63 -31.51 29.92 -26.70
C CYS A 63 -32.43 28.75 -27.10
N PHE A 64 -33.24 28.93 -28.14
CA PHE A 64 -34.26 27.98 -28.60
C PHE A 64 -33.79 27.08 -29.75
N GLY A 65 -32.49 27.11 -30.04
CA GLY A 65 -31.90 26.32 -31.11
C GLY A 65 -31.46 24.92 -30.69
N SER A 66 -31.64 23.94 -31.58
CA SER A 66 -31.10 22.59 -31.38
C SER A 66 -29.61 22.54 -31.75
N LYS A 67 -28.84 21.73 -31.03
CA LYS A 67 -27.42 21.47 -31.31
C LYS A 67 -27.23 19.99 -31.55
N THR A 68 -26.94 19.61 -32.78
CA THR A 68 -26.73 18.21 -33.19
C THR A 68 -25.26 17.98 -33.51
N VAL A 69 -24.68 16.89 -33.03
CA VAL A 69 -23.32 16.49 -33.41
C VAL A 69 -23.41 15.83 -34.78
N ILE A 70 -22.79 16.44 -35.78
CA ILE A 70 -22.78 15.93 -37.16
C ILE A 70 -21.60 14.97 -37.36
N ALA A 71 -20.46 15.29 -36.74
CA ALA A 71 -19.27 14.49 -36.84
C ALA A 71 -18.34 14.68 -35.63
N ASP A 72 -17.61 13.63 -35.28
CA ASP A 72 -16.63 13.59 -34.20
C ASP A 72 -15.44 12.73 -34.66
N ASN A 73 -14.22 13.19 -34.42
CA ASN A 73 -12.99 12.44 -34.70
C ASN A 73 -11.88 12.89 -33.74
N GLU A 74 -10.86 12.06 -33.56
CA GLU A 74 -9.75 12.34 -32.65
C GLU A 74 -8.39 11.99 -33.26
N ILE A 75 -7.37 12.70 -32.80
CA ILE A 75 -5.96 12.44 -33.13
C ILE A 75 -5.24 12.06 -31.87
N ASN A 76 -4.62 10.89 -31.88
CA ASN A 76 -3.65 10.50 -30.88
C ASN A 76 -2.36 11.33 -31.06
N MET A 77 -2.08 12.18 -30.08
CA MET A 77 -0.92 13.07 -30.07
C MET A 77 0.33 12.38 -29.54
N LEU A 78 0.24 11.22 -28.89
CA LEU A 78 1.42 10.55 -28.31
C LEU A 78 2.47 10.17 -29.36
N PRO A 79 2.14 9.54 -30.52
CA PRO A 79 3.14 9.24 -31.54
C PRO A 79 3.80 10.49 -32.10
N VAL A 80 3.03 11.57 -32.23
CA VAL A 80 3.55 12.88 -32.67
C VAL A 80 4.55 13.37 -31.64
N ILE A 81 4.13 13.55 -30.38
CA ILE A 81 4.97 14.08 -29.29
C ILE A 81 6.23 13.24 -29.09
N ASN A 82 6.12 11.91 -29.14
CA ASN A 82 7.27 11.00 -28.93
C ASN A 82 8.29 11.06 -30.08
N SER A 83 7.88 11.45 -31.29
CA SER A 83 8.79 11.61 -32.44
C SER A 83 9.46 12.99 -32.49
N LEU A 84 8.98 13.96 -31.71
CA LEU A 84 9.50 15.33 -31.73
C LEU A 84 10.70 15.51 -30.82
N THR A 85 11.84 15.87 -31.42
CA THR A 85 13.07 16.28 -30.71
C THR A 85 13.18 17.80 -30.58
N GLN A 86 12.51 18.54 -31.48
CA GLN A 86 12.51 20.00 -31.57
C GLN A 86 11.10 20.53 -31.86
N ALA A 87 10.91 21.85 -31.74
CA ALA A 87 9.66 22.49 -32.11
C ALA A 87 9.33 22.21 -33.58
N SER A 88 8.05 21.96 -33.87
CA SER A 88 7.61 21.56 -35.20
C SER A 88 6.23 22.11 -35.54
N VAL A 89 5.89 22.02 -36.81
CA VAL A 89 4.56 22.35 -37.31
C VAL A 89 3.87 21.04 -37.69
N LEU A 90 2.72 20.78 -37.07
CA LEU A 90 1.86 19.66 -37.38
C LEU A 90 0.74 20.12 -38.31
N GLU A 91 0.69 19.56 -39.51
CA GLU A 91 -0.42 19.75 -40.45
C GLU A 91 -1.16 18.43 -40.66
N LYS A 92 -2.47 18.43 -40.42
CA LYS A 92 -3.31 17.23 -40.54
C LYS A 92 -4.67 17.56 -41.14
N SER A 93 -5.14 16.64 -41.96
CA SER A 93 -6.49 16.60 -42.54
C SER A 93 -7.28 15.49 -41.86
N LEU A 94 -8.36 15.85 -41.18
CA LEU A 94 -9.24 14.93 -40.47
C LEU A 94 -10.54 14.77 -41.25
N PRO A 95 -10.76 13.65 -41.95
CA PRO A 95 -12.07 13.33 -42.47
C PRO A 95 -13.03 13.08 -41.30
N MET A 96 -14.20 13.70 -41.32
CA MET A 96 -15.21 13.59 -40.26
C MET A 96 -16.50 13.02 -40.85
N GLY A 97 -17.23 12.19 -40.12
CA GLY A 97 -18.59 11.75 -40.50
C GLY A 97 -18.65 10.70 -41.61
N GLN A 98 -19.86 10.44 -42.13
CA GLN A 98 -20.09 9.49 -43.23
C GLN A 98 -19.55 10.06 -44.55
N ASN A 99 -18.92 9.21 -45.37
CA ASN A 99 -18.28 9.59 -46.65
C ASN A 99 -17.09 10.56 -46.51
N ASN A 100 -16.40 10.56 -45.36
CA ASN A 100 -15.23 11.41 -45.10
C ASN A 100 -15.49 12.92 -45.23
N GLN A 101 -16.74 13.37 -45.06
CA GLN A 101 -17.09 14.78 -45.06
C GLN A 101 -18.02 15.16 -43.90
N PRO A 102 -17.78 16.31 -43.22
CA PRO A 102 -16.80 17.37 -43.55
C PRO A 102 -15.34 16.99 -43.23
N VAL A 103 -14.37 17.63 -43.89
CA VAL A 103 -12.93 17.48 -43.57
C VAL A 103 -12.46 18.68 -42.75
N VAL A 104 -11.81 18.43 -41.61
CA VAL A 104 -11.17 19.47 -40.79
C VAL A 104 -9.68 19.47 -41.06
N ASN A 105 -9.19 20.53 -41.70
CA ASN A 105 -7.76 20.78 -41.84
C ASN A 105 -7.30 21.69 -40.72
N PHE A 106 -6.26 21.31 -39.99
CA PHE A 106 -5.65 22.19 -39.00
C PHE A 106 -4.13 22.16 -39.09
N LYS A 107 -3.56 23.27 -38.65
CA LYS A 107 -2.13 23.50 -38.50
C LYS A 107 -1.87 23.88 -37.06
N ALA A 108 -0.98 23.16 -36.39
CA ALA A 108 -0.61 23.39 -35.00
C ALA A 108 0.90 23.61 -34.89
N HIS A 109 1.31 24.65 -34.18
CA HIS A 109 2.70 24.84 -33.78
C HIS A 109 2.91 24.09 -32.47
N VAL A 110 3.77 23.06 -32.49
CA VAL A 110 4.07 22.23 -31.33
C VAL A 110 5.45 22.64 -30.83
N SER A 111 5.51 23.16 -29.60
CA SER A 111 6.77 23.51 -28.95
C SER A 111 7.58 22.24 -28.59
N GLN A 112 8.86 22.41 -28.28
CA GLN A 112 9.72 21.29 -27.88
C GLN A 112 9.12 20.58 -26.65
N PRO A 113 8.90 19.24 -26.72
CA PRO A 113 8.39 18.50 -25.58
C PRO A 113 9.30 18.59 -24.36
N LYS A 114 8.72 18.88 -23.19
CA LYS A 114 9.45 18.86 -21.90
C LYS A 114 9.29 17.48 -21.25
N ARG A 115 10.40 16.92 -20.74
CA ARG A 115 10.36 15.64 -20.01
C ARG A 115 9.60 15.81 -18.68
N GLY A 116 8.49 15.09 -18.56
CA GLY A 116 7.75 14.96 -17.30
C GLY A 116 8.38 13.95 -16.34
N PRO A 117 7.86 13.83 -15.11
CA PRO A 117 8.33 12.85 -14.14
C PRO A 117 8.18 11.41 -14.67
N ILE A 118 9.01 10.52 -14.16
CA ILE A 118 8.84 9.08 -14.39
C ILE A 118 7.66 8.62 -13.52
N LEU A 119 6.60 8.15 -14.19
CA LEU A 119 5.41 7.60 -13.54
C LEU A 119 5.31 6.12 -13.87
N LEU A 120 5.37 5.29 -12.84
CA LEU A 120 5.20 3.84 -12.94
C LEU A 120 4.05 3.39 -12.05
N ILE A 121 3.22 2.49 -12.55
CA ILE A 121 2.14 1.87 -11.80
C ILE A 121 2.38 0.37 -11.79
N MET A 122 2.41 -0.21 -10.59
CA MET A 122 2.54 -1.65 -10.44
C MET A 122 1.23 -2.35 -10.76
N GLN A 123 1.30 -3.31 -11.66
CA GLN A 123 0.28 -4.33 -11.90
C GLN A 123 0.70 -5.61 -11.19
N GLN A 124 0.00 -5.91 -10.11
CA GLN A 124 0.22 -7.12 -9.34
C GLN A 124 -0.09 -8.37 -10.18
N SER A 125 0.59 -9.46 -9.86
CA SER A 125 0.34 -10.80 -10.41
C SER A 125 0.29 -11.80 -9.27
N SER A 126 -0.36 -12.94 -9.50
CA SER A 126 -0.48 -13.98 -8.50
C SER A 126 0.83 -14.72 -8.28
N PHE A 127 1.03 -15.22 -7.07
CA PHE A 127 2.12 -16.12 -6.78
C PHE A 127 1.82 -17.53 -7.31
N THR A 128 2.86 -18.18 -7.81
CA THR A 128 2.85 -19.58 -8.20
C THR A 128 3.94 -20.32 -7.43
N ARG A 129 3.68 -21.58 -7.10
CA ARG A 129 4.66 -22.43 -6.47
C ARG A 129 5.55 -23.07 -7.53
N ALA A 130 6.86 -23.00 -7.32
CA ALA A 130 7.86 -23.58 -8.21
C ALA A 130 8.98 -24.22 -7.40
N VAL A 131 9.64 -25.24 -7.95
CA VAL A 131 10.88 -25.78 -7.39
C VAL A 131 12.04 -25.12 -8.13
N MET A 132 12.83 -24.31 -7.42
CA MET A 132 13.90 -23.54 -8.04
C MET A 132 15.25 -24.25 -7.85
N PRO A 133 15.95 -24.63 -8.93
CA PRO A 133 17.25 -25.28 -8.80
C PRO A 133 18.24 -24.36 -8.10
N GLU A 134 19.04 -24.96 -7.22
CA GLU A 134 20.00 -24.27 -6.35
C GLU A 134 21.26 -23.84 -7.11
N ASN A 135 21.64 -24.60 -8.14
CA ASN A 135 22.87 -24.44 -8.90
C ASN A 135 22.75 -23.51 -10.11
N VAL A 136 21.58 -22.91 -10.35
CA VAL A 136 21.35 -22.02 -11.49
C VAL A 136 21.43 -20.57 -11.00
N GLU A 137 22.66 -20.06 -10.91
CA GLU A 137 22.93 -18.66 -10.51
C GLU A 137 22.14 -17.64 -11.33
N SER A 138 21.85 -17.94 -12.60
CA SER A 138 21.06 -17.06 -13.47
C SER A 138 19.62 -16.84 -12.99
N MET A 139 19.07 -17.73 -12.16
CA MET A 139 17.72 -17.59 -11.60
C MET A 139 17.67 -16.83 -10.28
N TRP A 140 18.74 -16.89 -9.48
CA TRP A 140 18.83 -16.18 -8.21
C TRP A 140 19.54 -14.83 -8.34
N GLY A 141 20.39 -14.66 -9.36
CA GLY A 141 21.32 -13.54 -9.48
C GLY A 141 22.49 -13.68 -8.48
N PRO A 142 23.21 -12.59 -8.17
CA PRO A 142 24.34 -12.58 -7.22
C PRO A 142 23.86 -12.65 -5.75
N VAL A 143 22.99 -13.61 -5.45
CA VAL A 143 22.42 -13.88 -4.13
C VAL A 143 23.14 -15.10 -3.55
N PRO A 144 23.90 -14.97 -2.45
CA PRO A 144 24.51 -16.12 -1.80
C PRO A 144 23.41 -17.02 -1.23
N LEU A 145 23.40 -18.28 -1.63
CA LEU A 145 22.45 -19.29 -1.12
C LEU A 145 23.17 -20.25 -0.19
N ARG A 146 22.48 -20.63 0.89
CA ARG A 146 22.93 -21.72 1.75
C ARG A 146 22.55 -23.06 1.09
N PRO A 147 23.40 -24.09 1.20
CA PRO A 147 23.05 -25.41 0.71
C PRO A 147 21.83 -25.96 1.49
N LEU A 148 20.90 -26.59 0.78
CA LEU A 148 19.80 -27.29 1.44
C LEU A 148 20.25 -28.63 2.03
N SER A 149 19.55 -29.05 3.08
CA SER A 149 19.74 -30.39 3.63
C SER A 149 19.42 -31.45 2.57
N PRO A 150 20.16 -32.58 2.54
CA PRO A 150 19.92 -33.64 1.56
C PRO A 150 18.46 -34.09 1.52
N GLY A 151 17.88 -34.13 0.31
CA GLY A 151 16.49 -34.55 0.09
C GLY A 151 15.43 -33.45 0.26
N VAL A 152 15.80 -32.24 0.68
CA VAL A 152 14.86 -31.10 0.74
C VAL A 152 14.82 -30.40 -0.61
N GLN A 153 13.64 -30.28 -1.21
CA GLN A 153 13.45 -29.50 -2.43
C GLN A 153 13.32 -28.01 -2.12
N ASN A 154 13.97 -27.18 -2.92
CA ASN A 154 13.88 -25.73 -2.85
C ASN A 154 12.54 -25.21 -3.42
N THR A 155 11.46 -25.48 -2.69
CA THR A 155 10.13 -25.01 -3.02
C THR A 155 10.03 -23.51 -2.72
N CYS A 156 9.71 -22.74 -3.76
CA CYS A 156 9.59 -21.30 -3.73
C CYS A 156 8.18 -20.87 -4.13
N ASP A 157 7.69 -19.79 -3.55
CA ASP A 157 6.55 -19.05 -4.07
C ASP A 157 7.07 -17.84 -4.86
N VAL A 158 6.69 -17.73 -6.13
CA VAL A 158 7.21 -16.75 -7.09
C VAL A 158 6.08 -15.94 -7.72
N ALA A 159 6.23 -14.62 -7.80
CA ALA A 159 5.35 -13.75 -8.57
C ALA A 159 6.17 -12.81 -9.47
N SER A 160 5.63 -12.44 -10.63
CA SER A 160 6.25 -11.48 -11.56
C SER A 160 5.30 -10.32 -11.82
N HIS A 161 5.52 -9.19 -11.15
CA HIS A 161 4.72 -7.97 -11.25
C HIS A 161 5.23 -7.08 -12.38
N LYS A 162 4.33 -6.39 -13.06
CA LYS A 162 4.68 -5.46 -14.15
C LYS A 162 4.65 -4.03 -13.64
N LEU A 163 5.64 -3.23 -14.00
CA LEU A 163 5.62 -1.79 -13.78
C LEU A 163 5.35 -1.12 -15.12
N VAL A 164 4.15 -0.55 -15.26
CA VAL A 164 3.70 0.09 -16.49
C VAL A 164 3.82 1.61 -16.39
N ASN A 165 4.14 2.27 -17.51
CA ASN A 165 4.11 3.72 -17.60
C ASN A 165 2.67 4.25 -17.72
N HIS A 166 2.53 5.58 -17.86
CA HIS A 166 1.24 6.25 -18.07
C HIS A 166 0.49 5.82 -19.35
N THR A 167 1.16 5.20 -20.33
CA THR A 167 0.53 4.66 -21.54
C THR A 167 0.15 3.19 -21.40
N GLY A 168 0.42 2.56 -20.25
CA GLY A 168 0.20 1.12 -20.02
C GLY A 168 1.30 0.22 -20.58
N ALA A 169 2.38 0.78 -21.13
CA ALA A 169 3.51 -0.02 -21.62
C ALA A 169 4.36 -0.51 -20.46
N VAL A 170 4.75 -1.79 -20.49
CA VAL A 170 5.61 -2.39 -19.46
C VAL A 170 7.02 -1.85 -19.61
N MET A 171 7.52 -1.19 -18.56
CA MET A 171 8.87 -0.64 -18.53
C MET A 171 9.83 -1.53 -17.74
N PHE A 172 9.34 -2.10 -16.64
CA PHE A 172 10.12 -3.00 -15.78
C PHE A 172 9.25 -4.17 -15.33
N THR A 173 9.90 -5.28 -15.00
CA THR A 173 9.25 -6.43 -14.35
C THR A 173 9.94 -6.66 -13.00
N SER A 174 9.15 -6.75 -11.94
CA SER A 174 9.63 -7.08 -10.59
C SER A 174 9.25 -8.51 -10.27
N ARG A 175 10.25 -9.39 -10.13
CA ARG A 175 10.04 -10.78 -9.73
C ARG A 175 10.32 -10.93 -8.23
N VAL A 176 9.38 -11.49 -7.50
CA VAL A 176 9.45 -11.68 -6.06
C VAL A 176 9.48 -13.16 -5.78
N ILE A 177 10.40 -13.58 -4.93
CA ILE A 177 10.67 -14.99 -4.65
C ILE A 177 10.75 -15.15 -3.13
N HIS A 178 9.98 -16.09 -2.59
CA HIS A 178 10.08 -16.51 -1.19
C HIS A 178 10.43 -17.99 -1.14
N SER A 179 11.53 -18.33 -0.44
CA SER A 179 11.92 -19.71 -0.15
C SER A 179 12.02 -19.88 1.36
N LEU A 180 11.09 -20.64 1.94
CA LEU A 180 11.17 -21.04 3.34
C LEU A 180 12.32 -22.00 3.62
N PRO A 181 12.60 -23.03 2.78
CA PRO A 181 13.74 -23.92 3.00
C PRO A 181 15.07 -23.18 3.12
N LEU A 182 15.29 -22.15 2.29
CA LEU A 182 16.49 -21.32 2.34
C LEU A 182 16.41 -20.19 3.37
N MET A 183 15.22 -19.94 3.94
CA MET A 183 14.88 -18.76 4.73
C MET A 183 15.16 -17.45 4.00
N GLN A 184 14.93 -17.45 2.69
CA GLN A 184 15.31 -16.38 1.79
C GLN A 184 14.13 -15.68 1.13
N SER A 185 14.28 -14.39 0.88
CA SER A 185 13.40 -13.64 -0.01
C SER A 185 14.22 -12.78 -0.94
N ALA A 186 13.82 -12.72 -2.21
CA ALA A 186 14.53 -11.94 -3.23
C ALA A 186 13.53 -11.18 -4.11
N VAL A 187 13.96 -10.01 -4.56
CA VAL A 187 13.28 -9.15 -5.52
C VAL A 187 14.24 -8.89 -6.67
N HIS A 188 13.90 -9.33 -7.87
CA HIS A 188 14.65 -9.02 -9.08
C HIS A 188 13.93 -7.93 -9.85
N ILE A 189 14.66 -6.90 -10.25
CA ILE A 189 14.15 -5.84 -11.14
C ILE A 189 14.75 -6.06 -12.52
N PHE A 190 13.87 -6.39 -13.47
CA PHE A 190 14.21 -6.56 -14.88
C PHE A 190 13.85 -5.30 -15.65
N TYR A 191 14.79 -4.83 -16.47
CA TYR A 191 14.52 -3.89 -17.55
C TYR A 191 14.51 -4.69 -18.85
N GLN A 192 13.35 -4.75 -19.50
CA GLN A 192 13.11 -5.71 -20.58
C GLN A 192 13.44 -7.14 -20.08
N ASP A 193 14.36 -7.85 -20.74
CA ASP A 193 14.76 -9.21 -20.38
C ASP A 193 16.07 -9.27 -19.58
N LYS A 194 16.61 -8.12 -19.15
CA LYS A 194 17.87 -8.05 -18.40
C LYS A 194 17.63 -7.68 -16.95
N MET A 195 18.22 -8.44 -16.03
CA MET A 195 18.21 -8.10 -14.61
C MET A 195 19.07 -6.85 -14.37
N ALA A 196 18.44 -5.76 -13.95
CA ALA A 196 19.09 -4.47 -13.72
C ALA A 196 19.50 -4.27 -12.26
N ALA A 197 18.70 -4.79 -11.33
CA ALA A 197 19.00 -4.77 -9.90
C ALA A 197 18.42 -6.01 -9.21
N VAL A 198 19.02 -6.40 -8.09
CA VAL A 198 18.50 -7.45 -7.19
C VAL A 198 18.51 -6.94 -5.77
N ALA A 199 17.43 -7.19 -5.04
CA ALA A 199 17.37 -7.04 -3.60
C ALA A 199 17.15 -8.42 -2.98
N HIS A 200 17.86 -8.74 -1.91
CA HIS A 200 17.68 -10.02 -1.24
C HIS A 200 17.86 -9.89 0.26
N LEU A 201 17.16 -10.75 0.99
CA LEU A 201 17.28 -10.83 2.43
C LEU A 201 18.71 -11.25 2.81
N VAL A 202 19.19 -10.66 3.89
CA VAL A 202 20.49 -10.94 4.50
C VAL A 202 20.31 -11.15 6.00
N GLY A 203 21.22 -11.92 6.59
CA GLY A 203 21.18 -12.31 8.00
C GLY A 203 22.45 -11.94 8.75
N SER A 204 22.52 -12.36 10.01
CA SER A 204 23.70 -12.19 10.87
C SER A 204 24.91 -13.04 10.43
N ASP A 205 24.72 -13.90 9.44
CA ASP A 205 25.77 -14.67 8.76
C ASP A 205 26.55 -13.83 7.73
N THR A 206 25.96 -12.74 7.27
CA THR A 206 26.50 -11.87 6.20
C THR A 206 26.72 -10.43 6.65
N VAL A 207 26.12 -10.03 7.77
CA VAL A 207 26.16 -8.66 8.30
C VAL A 207 26.52 -8.71 9.79
N PRO A 208 27.41 -7.83 10.28
CA PRO A 208 27.78 -7.82 11.68
C PRO A 208 26.61 -7.45 12.60
N LEU A 209 26.66 -8.01 13.80
CA LEU A 209 25.81 -7.63 14.92
C LEU A 209 26.23 -6.26 15.49
N PRO A 210 25.35 -5.54 16.21
CA PRO A 210 25.70 -4.26 16.83
C PRO A 210 26.95 -4.33 17.72
N THR A 211 27.14 -5.45 18.43
CA THR A 211 28.29 -5.70 19.32
C THR A 211 29.61 -5.91 18.58
N GLN A 212 29.57 -6.15 17.28
CA GLN A 212 30.74 -6.35 16.42
C GLN A 212 31.16 -5.07 15.70
N VAL A 213 30.44 -3.96 15.91
CA VAL A 213 30.67 -2.69 15.23
C VAL A 213 31.06 -1.61 16.24
N VAL A 214 32.22 -1.00 16.01
CA VAL A 214 32.76 0.06 16.89
C VAL A 214 31.94 1.34 16.82
N ASP A 215 31.56 1.78 15.61
CA ASP A 215 30.74 2.98 15.39
C ASP A 215 29.49 2.63 14.54
N PRO A 216 28.33 2.40 15.20
CA PRO A 216 27.07 2.09 14.52
C PRO A 216 26.59 3.16 13.53
N LYS A 217 27.09 4.41 13.62
CA LYS A 217 26.71 5.49 12.70
C LYS A 217 27.47 5.42 11.38
N LYS A 218 28.63 4.78 11.37
CA LYS A 218 29.55 4.71 10.21
C LYS A 218 29.66 3.33 9.58
N ALA A 219 28.88 2.37 10.06
CA ALA A 219 28.91 1.01 9.55
C ALA A 219 27.51 0.40 9.49
N VAL A 220 27.40 -0.56 8.58
CA VAL A 220 26.23 -1.41 8.44
C VAL A 220 26.22 -2.45 9.55
N TYR A 221 25.06 -2.66 10.17
CA TYR A 221 24.83 -3.73 11.14
C TYR A 221 23.36 -4.17 11.09
N LEU A 222 23.07 -5.33 11.69
CA LEU A 222 21.72 -5.87 11.81
C LEU A 222 21.50 -6.44 13.21
N ASN A 223 20.37 -6.11 13.85
CA ASN A 223 19.97 -6.67 15.15
C ASN A 223 18.72 -7.58 15.03
N PRO A 224 18.89 -8.88 14.71
CA PRO A 224 17.77 -9.82 14.61
C PRO A 224 16.98 -9.97 15.92
N VAL A 225 17.65 -9.80 17.07
CA VAL A 225 17.02 -9.89 18.39
C VAL A 225 16.01 -8.77 18.58
N ALA A 226 16.28 -7.56 18.07
CA ALA A 226 15.32 -6.46 18.07
C ALA A 226 14.18 -6.64 17.04
N GLY A 227 14.11 -7.79 16.36
CA GLY A 227 13.13 -8.05 15.30
C GLY A 227 13.47 -7.33 13.99
N GLU A 228 14.73 -6.93 13.80
CA GLU A 228 15.18 -6.32 12.55
C GLU A 228 15.34 -7.35 11.44
N ARG A 229 15.01 -6.93 10.22
CA ARG A 229 15.28 -7.69 8.99
C ARG A 229 16.04 -6.79 8.04
N GLY A 230 17.05 -7.35 7.38
CA GLY A 230 17.91 -6.65 6.45
C GLY A 230 17.67 -7.09 5.01
N VAL A 231 17.79 -6.17 4.06
CA VAL A 231 17.79 -6.43 2.63
C VAL A 231 18.98 -5.72 1.99
N LEU A 232 19.79 -6.46 1.24
CA LEU A 232 20.90 -5.91 0.45
C LEU A 232 20.46 -5.73 -0.99
N ILE A 233 20.66 -4.53 -1.53
CA ILE A 233 20.37 -4.17 -2.92
C ILE A 233 21.68 -4.11 -3.68
N LYS A 234 21.76 -4.84 -4.80
CA LYS A 234 22.90 -4.90 -5.71
C LYS A 234 22.50 -4.49 -7.12
N ASN A 235 23.45 -3.93 -7.84
CA ASN A 235 23.39 -3.68 -9.28
C ASN A 235 24.63 -4.26 -9.97
N HIS A 236 24.84 -3.91 -11.24
CA HIS A 236 25.99 -4.37 -12.03
C HIS A 236 27.36 -3.92 -11.49
N ALA A 237 27.41 -2.89 -10.64
CA ALA A 237 28.64 -2.37 -10.03
C ALA A 237 28.93 -2.97 -8.64
N GLY A 238 28.01 -3.76 -8.08
CA GLY A 238 28.13 -4.35 -6.74
C GLY A 238 27.02 -3.89 -5.81
N ASP A 239 27.36 -3.70 -4.54
CA ASP A 239 26.41 -3.30 -3.49
C ASP A 239 26.01 -1.83 -3.65
N TRP A 240 24.71 -1.59 -3.81
CA TRP A 240 24.16 -0.25 -3.97
C TRP A 240 23.70 0.34 -2.63
N GLY A 241 23.00 -0.47 -1.83
CA GLY A 241 22.48 -0.02 -0.55
C GLY A 241 21.94 -1.15 0.30
N PHE A 242 21.83 -0.87 1.60
CA PHE A 242 21.39 -1.80 2.62
C PHE A 242 20.19 -1.23 3.36
N VAL A 243 19.13 -2.02 3.50
CA VAL A 243 17.84 -1.58 4.04
C VAL A 243 17.48 -2.43 5.25
N VAL A 244 17.28 -1.80 6.40
CA VAL A 244 16.87 -2.47 7.64
C VAL A 244 15.46 -2.03 8.00
N GLY A 245 14.59 -3.00 8.27
CA GLY A 245 13.23 -2.76 8.73
C GLY A 245 12.99 -3.30 10.14
N ARG A 246 12.34 -2.51 10.99
CA ARG A 246 11.86 -2.94 12.31
C ARG A 246 10.43 -2.48 12.53
N TRP A 247 9.59 -3.34 13.10
CA TRP A 247 8.27 -2.90 13.56
C TRP A 247 8.36 -2.27 14.93
N SER A 248 7.71 -1.12 15.13
CA SER A 248 7.74 -0.38 16.40
C SER A 248 6.37 0.16 16.78
N GLY A 249 6.14 0.39 18.07
CA GLY A 249 4.95 1.10 18.56
C GLY A 249 3.63 0.32 18.50
N MET A 250 3.64 -0.98 18.20
CA MET A 250 2.43 -1.80 18.31
C MET A 250 2.01 -1.92 19.77
N LYS A 251 0.76 -1.58 20.07
CA LYS A 251 0.17 -1.68 21.41
C LYS A 251 -1.20 -2.36 21.31
N LYS A 252 -1.44 -3.40 22.09
CA LYS A 252 -2.78 -3.99 22.18
C LYS A 252 -3.72 -2.99 22.86
N GLY A 253 -4.96 -2.92 22.35
CA GLY A 253 -6.01 -2.17 23.02
C GLY A 253 -6.42 -2.87 24.31
N VAL A 254 -6.76 -2.08 25.32
CA VAL A 254 -7.30 -2.58 26.59
C VAL A 254 -8.82 -2.43 26.53
N PRO A 255 -9.59 -3.53 26.60
CA PRO A 255 -11.05 -3.47 26.63
C PRO A 255 -11.56 -2.58 27.77
N GLY A 256 -12.67 -1.91 27.53
CA GLY A 256 -13.37 -1.18 28.58
C GLY A 256 -14.04 -2.14 29.55
N VAL A 257 -14.20 -1.70 30.80
CA VAL A 257 -14.98 -2.42 31.80
C VAL A 257 -16.42 -1.94 31.70
N VAL A 258 -17.35 -2.84 31.42
CA VAL A 258 -18.79 -2.52 31.38
C VAL A 258 -19.24 -2.05 32.76
N GLY A 259 -20.04 -1.00 32.81
CA GLY A 259 -20.59 -0.49 34.07
C GLY A 259 -21.59 -1.47 34.68
N THR A 260 -21.62 -1.55 36.00
CA THR A 260 -22.67 -2.26 36.74
C THR A 260 -23.77 -1.26 37.13
N ARG A 261 -24.86 -1.76 37.72
CA ARG A 261 -25.94 -0.91 38.26
C ARG A 261 -25.45 0.14 39.26
N TYR A 262 -24.31 -0.11 39.92
CA TYR A 262 -23.75 0.72 40.99
C TYR A 262 -22.45 1.42 40.61
N GLN A 263 -21.86 1.12 39.44
CA GLN A 263 -20.59 1.72 39.00
C GLN A 263 -20.60 2.03 37.51
N LYS A 264 -20.20 3.26 37.16
CA LYS A 264 -20.03 3.67 35.77
C LYS A 264 -18.88 2.88 35.14
N GLY A 265 -19.12 2.36 33.93
CA GLY A 265 -18.11 1.63 33.17
C GLY A 265 -16.90 2.50 32.84
N LYS A 266 -15.74 1.86 32.72
CA LYS A 266 -14.49 2.49 32.27
C LYS A 266 -14.34 2.29 30.77
N ARG A 267 -14.13 3.37 30.02
CA ARG A 267 -13.86 3.29 28.59
C ARG A 267 -12.51 2.59 28.37
N GLY A 268 -12.47 1.67 27.41
CA GLY A 268 -11.23 1.00 27.01
C GLY A 268 -10.25 1.96 26.34
N ILE A 269 -8.96 1.60 26.38
CA ILE A 269 -7.88 2.34 25.72
C ILE A 269 -7.66 1.71 24.34
N PRO A 270 -7.84 2.46 23.24
CA PRO A 270 -7.52 1.96 21.91
C PRO A 270 -6.04 1.57 21.82
N GLY A 271 -5.75 0.46 21.16
CA GLY A 271 -4.36 0.08 20.87
C GLY A 271 -3.79 0.89 19.71
N SER A 272 -2.54 0.59 19.36
CA SER A 272 -1.86 1.11 18.17
C SER A 272 -1.40 -0.04 17.29
N PRO A 273 -1.59 0.02 15.96
CA PRO A 273 -1.04 -0.98 15.06
C PRO A 273 0.50 -0.93 14.98
N GLY A 274 1.10 0.16 15.47
CA GLY A 274 2.53 0.43 15.29
C GLY A 274 2.84 0.95 13.89
N THR A 275 4.13 1.00 13.58
CA THR A 275 4.64 1.39 12.27
C THR A 275 5.96 0.69 11.95
N LEU A 276 6.26 0.60 10.66
CA LEU A 276 7.55 0.16 10.17
C LEU A 276 8.53 1.35 10.23
N LEU A 277 9.62 1.15 10.97
CA LEU A 277 10.81 1.99 10.91
C LEU A 277 11.77 1.38 9.89
N VAL A 278 12.20 2.16 8.92
CA VAL A 278 13.17 1.74 7.91
C VAL A 278 14.41 2.60 8.01
N ARG A 279 15.57 1.95 8.00
CA ARG A 279 16.88 2.59 7.84
C ARG A 279 17.51 2.16 6.53
N ILE A 280 18.06 3.12 5.80
CA ILE A 280 18.66 2.91 4.48
C ILE A 280 20.10 3.40 4.55
N TRP A 281 21.04 2.52 4.29
CA TRP A 281 22.44 2.85 4.11
C TRP A 281 22.75 2.85 2.62
N LEU A 282 23.15 4.00 2.08
CA LEU A 282 23.62 4.09 0.69
C LEU A 282 25.13 3.86 0.67
N CYS A 283 25.59 2.82 -0.02
CA CYS A 283 27.00 2.42 0.02
C CYS A 283 27.94 3.52 -0.52
N ALA A 284 27.48 4.30 -1.50
CA ALA A 284 28.24 5.41 -2.05
C ALA A 284 28.38 6.60 -1.09
N GLU A 285 27.43 6.78 -0.16
CA GLU A 285 27.41 7.93 0.77
C GLU A 285 28.03 7.58 2.13
N GLY A 286 27.94 6.31 2.54
CA GLY A 286 28.47 5.86 3.82
C GLY A 286 27.70 6.43 5.01
N SER A 287 26.39 6.65 4.87
CA SER A 287 25.53 7.18 5.94
C SER A 287 24.14 6.53 5.97
N TRP A 288 23.56 6.50 7.17
CA TRP A 288 22.19 6.05 7.39
C TRP A 288 21.16 7.15 7.13
N HIS A 289 20.07 6.77 6.48
CA HIS A 289 18.86 7.57 6.29
C HIS A 289 17.67 6.86 6.92
N THR A 290 16.82 7.58 7.63
CA THR A 290 15.64 7.00 8.28
C THR A 290 14.37 7.38 7.52
N VAL A 291 13.56 6.38 7.20
CA VAL A 291 12.24 6.54 6.59
C VAL A 291 11.22 5.92 7.54
N GLN A 292 10.30 6.74 8.04
CA GLN A 292 9.18 6.29 8.84
C GLN A 292 7.89 6.40 8.04
N LEU A 293 7.08 5.34 8.08
CA LEU A 293 5.79 5.31 7.42
C LEU A 293 4.71 5.91 8.33
N PRO A 294 4.00 6.98 7.92
CA PRO A 294 3.03 7.68 8.76
C PRO A 294 1.66 6.97 8.82
N TYR A 295 1.65 5.67 9.17
CA TYR A 295 0.43 4.85 9.21
C TYR A 295 -0.63 5.36 10.18
N GLN A 296 -0.21 5.98 11.29
CA GLN A 296 -1.13 6.61 12.25
C GLN A 296 -1.94 7.76 11.62
N GLN A 297 -1.41 8.40 10.57
CA GLN A 297 -2.09 9.44 9.80
C GLN A 297 -2.90 8.86 8.62
N LYS A 298 -3.01 7.53 8.51
CA LYS A 298 -3.62 6.81 7.37
C LYS A 298 -3.00 7.19 6.03
N LYS A 299 -1.71 7.56 6.06
CA LYS A 299 -0.90 7.86 4.88
C LYS A 299 -0.01 6.66 4.58
N TYR A 300 -0.18 6.09 3.40
CA TYR A 300 0.55 4.91 2.93
C TYR A 300 1.53 5.28 1.82
N THR A 301 2.20 6.42 1.98
CA THR A 301 3.15 6.96 1.03
C THR A 301 4.44 7.26 1.75
N PHE A 302 5.56 6.94 1.14
CA PHE A 302 6.87 7.38 1.60
C PHE A 302 7.64 7.99 0.43
N SER A 303 8.58 8.88 0.78
CA SER A 303 9.46 9.52 -0.19
C SER A 303 10.90 9.35 0.25
N PHE A 304 11.79 9.09 -0.71
CA PHE A 304 13.22 8.95 -0.48
C PHE A 304 13.95 9.35 -1.76
N ASP A 305 14.96 10.22 -1.65
CA ASP A 305 15.82 10.63 -2.76
C ASP A 305 15.06 10.91 -4.09
N GLY A 306 14.08 11.82 -4.05
CA GLY A 306 13.29 12.20 -5.23
C GLY A 306 12.38 11.11 -5.81
N MET A 307 12.24 9.96 -5.14
CA MET A 307 11.23 8.93 -5.40
C MET A 307 10.10 9.08 -4.38
N THR A 308 8.85 8.96 -4.84
CA THR A 308 7.66 8.88 -4.00
C THR A 308 6.88 7.62 -4.35
N VAL A 309 6.58 6.80 -3.35
CA VAL A 309 5.92 5.50 -3.53
C VAL A 309 4.60 5.51 -2.76
N ASN A 310 3.50 5.30 -3.47
CA ASN A 310 2.20 5.05 -2.87
C ASN A 310 1.98 3.54 -2.75
N LEU A 311 2.10 3.04 -1.52
CA LEU A 311 1.99 1.63 -1.18
C LEU A 311 0.59 1.06 -1.44
N SER A 312 -0.44 1.92 -1.33
CA SER A 312 -1.83 1.52 -1.53
C SER A 312 -2.15 1.36 -3.01
N SER A 313 -1.87 2.36 -3.83
CA SER A 313 -2.21 2.33 -5.27
C SER A 313 -1.19 1.60 -6.14
N GLY A 314 0.01 1.31 -5.63
CA GLY A 314 1.09 0.75 -6.44
C GLY A 314 1.80 1.78 -7.32
N ALA A 315 1.53 3.08 -7.13
CA ALA A 315 2.11 4.15 -7.94
C ALA A 315 3.50 4.55 -7.42
N ILE A 316 4.44 4.75 -8.34
CA ILE A 316 5.80 5.23 -8.10
C ILE A 316 6.02 6.45 -8.99
N GLU A 317 6.39 7.57 -8.38
CA GLU A 317 6.73 8.81 -9.06
C GLU A 317 8.18 9.18 -8.76
N MET A 318 8.96 9.48 -9.80
CA MET A 318 10.35 9.92 -9.69
C MET A 318 10.60 11.13 -10.58
N SER A 319 11.60 11.94 -10.20
CA SER A 319 12.03 13.05 -11.05
C SER A 319 12.46 12.57 -12.45
N SER A 320 12.33 13.44 -13.46
CA SER A 320 12.67 13.13 -14.86
C SER A 320 14.17 12.90 -15.11
N TYR A 321 15.01 13.33 -14.17
CA TYR A 321 16.47 13.20 -14.23
C TYR A 321 17.02 12.18 -13.22
N THR A 322 16.13 11.40 -12.59
CA THR A 322 16.51 10.38 -11.62
C THR A 322 17.42 9.34 -12.26
N ARG A 323 18.60 9.17 -11.65
CA ARG A 323 19.50 8.04 -11.94
C ARG A 323 19.14 6.84 -11.05
N ASN A 324 19.70 5.67 -11.38
CA ASN A 324 19.55 4.44 -10.60
C ASN A 324 18.07 4.03 -10.42
N VAL A 325 17.30 4.11 -11.52
CA VAL A 325 15.86 3.82 -11.51
C VAL A 325 15.60 2.39 -11.03
N ALA A 326 16.38 1.41 -11.48
CA ALA A 326 16.20 0.00 -11.12
C ALA A 326 16.46 -0.24 -9.61
N GLU A 327 17.45 0.43 -9.05
CA GLU A 327 17.84 0.33 -7.65
C GLU A 327 16.82 1.02 -6.74
N LYS A 328 16.30 2.17 -7.15
CA LYS A 328 15.18 2.84 -6.46
C LYS A 328 13.90 2.00 -6.48
N LEU A 329 13.62 1.34 -7.60
CA LEU A 329 12.53 0.35 -7.67
C LEU A 329 12.79 -0.82 -6.71
N ALA A 330 14.02 -1.37 -6.69
CA ALA A 330 14.39 -2.42 -5.76
C ALA A 330 14.23 -1.97 -4.30
N LEU A 331 14.58 -0.72 -3.97
CA LEU A 331 14.33 -0.11 -2.66
C LEU A 331 12.84 -0.03 -2.33
N ALA A 332 12.00 0.39 -3.28
CA ALA A 332 10.55 0.47 -3.06
C ALA A 332 9.94 -0.90 -2.71
N PHE A 333 10.36 -1.94 -3.43
CA PHE A 333 9.98 -3.31 -3.13
C PHE A 333 10.59 -3.82 -1.82
N SER A 334 11.84 -3.44 -1.49
CA SER A 334 12.50 -3.82 -0.24
C SER A 334 11.78 -3.28 0.99
N VAL A 335 11.36 -2.01 0.97
CA VAL A 335 10.54 -1.40 2.04
C VAL A 335 9.23 -2.17 2.23
N SER A 336 8.59 -2.53 1.11
CA SER A 336 7.34 -3.30 1.12
C SER A 336 7.55 -4.73 1.62
N LEU A 337 8.66 -5.36 1.26
CA LEU A 337 9.04 -6.69 1.72
C LEU A 337 9.27 -6.67 3.24
N LEU A 338 10.04 -5.71 3.73
CA LEU A 338 10.29 -5.52 5.15
C LEU A 338 9.01 -5.25 5.94
N HIS A 339 8.03 -4.56 5.35
CA HIS A 339 6.70 -4.46 5.95
C HIS A 339 6.09 -5.85 6.18
N VAL A 340 6.03 -6.68 5.13
CA VAL A 340 5.45 -8.04 5.22
C VAL A 340 6.20 -8.93 6.21
N LEU A 341 7.53 -8.83 6.24
CA LEU A 341 8.39 -9.67 7.08
C LEU A 341 8.40 -9.25 8.55
N CYS A 342 8.32 -7.94 8.84
CA CYS A 342 8.40 -7.41 10.19
C CYS A 342 7.03 -7.17 10.84
N GLN A 343 5.94 -7.05 10.06
CA GLN A 343 4.61 -6.81 10.61
C GLN A 343 4.19 -7.94 11.57
N PRO A 344 3.85 -7.61 12.83
CA PRO A 344 3.39 -8.60 13.79
C PRO A 344 2.10 -9.27 13.34
N ARG A 345 2.02 -10.58 13.55
CA ARG A 345 0.85 -11.39 13.23
C ARG A 345 0.28 -12.05 14.48
N PRO A 346 -1.04 -12.26 14.56
CA PRO A 346 -1.64 -13.07 15.62
C PRO A 346 -0.94 -14.44 15.71
N ALA A 347 -0.76 -14.95 16.92
CA ALA A 347 -0.10 -16.25 17.13
C ALA A 347 -0.82 -17.42 16.43
N SER A 348 -2.13 -17.31 16.25
CA SER A 348 -2.97 -18.29 15.57
C SER A 348 -3.08 -18.10 14.05
N TRP A 349 -2.47 -17.05 13.49
CA TRP A 349 -2.56 -16.77 12.05
C TRP A 349 -1.86 -17.87 11.25
N LYS A 350 -2.46 -18.24 10.12
CA LYS A 350 -1.89 -19.17 9.15
C LYS A 350 -1.85 -18.54 7.75
N PRO A 351 -0.89 -18.95 6.91
CA PRO A 351 -0.85 -18.54 5.50
C PRO A 351 -2.21 -18.74 4.80
N GLY A 352 -2.59 -17.78 3.97
CA GLY A 352 -3.88 -17.71 3.28
C GLY A 352 -5.02 -17.12 4.10
N GLN A 353 -4.88 -16.95 5.41
CA GLN A 353 -5.91 -16.35 6.25
C GLN A 353 -5.86 -14.83 6.21
N SER A 354 -7.03 -14.20 6.18
CA SER A 354 -7.14 -12.74 6.32
C SER A 354 -6.62 -12.30 7.70
N MET A 355 -5.88 -11.21 7.68
CA MET A 355 -5.42 -10.43 8.83
C MET A 355 -6.44 -9.35 9.21
N ARG A 356 -7.53 -9.19 8.45
CA ARG A 356 -8.60 -8.24 8.79
C ARG A 356 -9.21 -8.62 10.14
N PRO A 357 -9.46 -7.64 10.99
CA PRO A 357 -10.18 -7.87 12.23
C PRO A 357 -11.57 -8.48 11.95
N THR A 358 -11.85 -9.65 12.53
CA THR A 358 -13.22 -10.18 12.59
C THR A 358 -14.03 -9.30 13.55
N THR A 359 -15.12 -8.71 13.05
CA THR A 359 -16.02 -7.84 13.82
C THR A 359 -16.67 -8.62 14.96
N SER A 360 -16.11 -8.55 16.18
CA SER A 360 -16.83 -8.98 17.38
C SER A 360 -17.56 -7.78 18.00
N ARG A 361 -18.88 -7.90 18.18
CA ARG A 361 -19.66 -6.91 18.92
C ARG A 361 -19.10 -6.80 20.34
N GLY A 362 -18.64 -5.62 20.74
CA GLY A 362 -18.39 -5.27 22.14
C GLY A 362 -16.93 -5.01 22.55
N SER A 363 -15.92 -5.30 21.72
CA SER A 363 -14.53 -4.89 22.00
C SER A 363 -14.00 -4.02 20.86
N ARG A 364 -13.66 -2.75 21.13
CA ARG A 364 -13.01 -1.90 20.12
C ARG A 364 -11.60 -2.42 19.91
N GLN A 365 -11.39 -3.07 18.78
CA GLN A 365 -10.11 -3.60 18.33
C GLN A 365 -9.15 -2.47 17.95
N VAL A 366 -7.85 -2.79 17.96
CA VAL A 366 -6.77 -1.89 17.51
C VAL A 366 -7.07 -1.41 16.08
N ASP A 367 -6.89 -0.11 15.81
CA ASP A 367 -7.01 0.40 14.43
C ASP A 367 -6.02 -0.36 13.55
N HIS A 368 -6.49 -0.96 12.46
CA HIS A 368 -5.71 -1.92 11.67
C HIS A 368 -5.14 -1.25 10.42
N ILE A 369 -3.87 -1.51 10.11
CA ILE A 369 -3.28 -1.07 8.85
C ILE A 369 -3.87 -1.94 7.73
N PRO A 370 -4.56 -1.37 6.72
CA PRO A 370 -5.28 -2.11 5.68
C PRO A 370 -4.30 -2.70 4.65
N SER A 371 -3.39 -3.56 5.12
CA SER A 371 -2.27 -4.11 4.38
C SER A 371 -2.75 -4.99 3.22
N GLU A 372 -3.89 -5.66 3.39
CA GLU A 372 -4.55 -6.43 2.32
C GLU A 372 -5.11 -5.56 1.19
N ASP A 373 -5.41 -4.29 1.45
CA ASP A 373 -5.89 -3.35 0.44
C ASP A 373 -4.72 -2.58 -0.22
N MET A 374 -3.48 -2.85 0.19
CA MET A 374 -2.29 -2.21 -0.36
C MET A 374 -1.65 -3.08 -1.42
N ALA A 375 -1.58 -2.55 -2.66
CA ALA A 375 -1.02 -3.26 -3.80
C ALA A 375 0.39 -3.80 -3.50
N PHE A 376 1.26 -2.98 -2.89
CA PHE A 376 2.63 -3.38 -2.60
C PHE A 376 2.74 -4.52 -1.58
N MET A 377 1.91 -4.54 -0.52
CA MET A 377 2.01 -5.61 0.48
C MET A 377 1.50 -6.93 -0.09
N MET A 378 0.42 -6.87 -0.88
CA MET A 378 -0.09 -8.05 -1.57
C MET A 378 0.90 -8.56 -2.64
N ALA A 379 1.59 -7.66 -3.34
CA ALA A 379 2.69 -8.03 -4.24
C ALA A 379 3.86 -8.69 -3.49
N MET A 380 4.15 -8.28 -2.26
CA MET A 380 5.20 -8.89 -1.42
C MET A 380 4.72 -10.13 -0.65
N GLY A 381 3.60 -10.73 -1.04
CA GLY A 381 3.13 -11.98 -0.45
C GLY A 381 2.60 -11.83 0.97
N PHE A 382 1.91 -10.72 1.29
CA PHE A 382 1.41 -10.45 2.65
C PHE A 382 0.60 -11.61 3.28
N LEU A 383 -0.15 -12.36 2.48
CA LEU A 383 -0.93 -13.52 2.95
C LEU A 383 -0.21 -14.87 2.77
N LEU A 384 1.03 -14.87 2.27
CA LEU A 384 1.79 -16.09 2.02
C LEU A 384 2.66 -16.48 3.21
N ALA A 385 3.11 -17.74 3.18
CA ALA A 385 4.13 -18.23 4.07
C ALA A 385 5.48 -17.63 3.64
N THR A 386 5.96 -16.64 4.38
CA THR A 386 7.23 -15.94 4.12
C THR A 386 8.20 -16.16 5.27
N PRO A 387 9.51 -15.96 5.09
CA PRO A 387 10.49 -15.98 6.17
C PRO A 387 10.34 -14.72 7.05
N SER A 388 9.14 -14.48 7.54
CA SER A 388 8.78 -13.36 8.42
C SER A 388 9.25 -13.65 9.85
N ASN A 389 9.31 -12.61 10.66
CA ASN A 389 9.56 -12.75 12.09
C ASN A 389 8.47 -13.60 12.77
N HIS A 390 7.23 -13.60 12.24
CA HIS A 390 6.20 -14.51 12.73
C HIS A 390 6.57 -15.98 12.47
N TYR A 391 6.97 -16.32 11.24
CA TYR A 391 7.40 -17.69 10.90
C TYR A 391 8.61 -18.13 11.72
N LEU A 392 9.60 -17.23 11.88
CA LEU A 392 10.79 -17.50 12.69
C LEU A 392 10.41 -17.83 14.14
N ARG A 393 9.54 -17.01 14.73
CA ARG A 393 9.09 -17.19 16.12
C ARG A 393 8.33 -18.48 16.32
N THR A 394 7.45 -18.84 15.39
CA THR A 394 6.62 -20.05 15.50
C THR A 394 7.41 -21.32 15.25
N THR A 395 8.41 -21.28 14.38
CA THR A 395 9.19 -22.46 13.97
C THR A 395 10.41 -22.70 14.87
N TYR A 396 11.12 -21.64 15.24
CA TYR A 396 12.42 -21.72 15.94
C TYR A 396 12.39 -21.12 17.36
N GLY A 397 11.22 -20.64 17.81
CA GLY A 397 11.01 -20.13 19.17
C GLY A 397 11.32 -18.63 19.35
N GLY A 398 11.11 -18.14 20.58
CA GLY A 398 11.19 -16.72 20.91
C GLY A 398 12.58 -16.09 20.77
N TYR A 399 13.64 -16.89 20.86
CA TYR A 399 15.03 -16.44 20.74
C TYR A 399 15.48 -16.20 19.29
N ALA A 400 14.76 -16.76 18.30
CA ALA A 400 15.06 -16.56 16.89
C ALA A 400 14.65 -15.17 16.37
N CYS A 401 13.75 -14.50 17.08
CA CYS A 401 13.30 -13.12 16.82
C CYS A 401 12.46 -12.62 18.00
N ALA A 402 13.01 -11.74 18.84
CA ALA A 402 12.21 -11.10 19.88
C ALA A 402 11.35 -9.98 19.26
N GLY A 403 10.11 -9.84 19.73
CA GLY A 403 9.23 -8.71 19.36
C GLY A 403 7.97 -9.01 18.53
N CYS A 404 7.81 -10.18 17.90
CA CYS A 404 6.61 -10.44 17.06
C CYS A 404 5.36 -10.95 17.79
N GLY A 405 5.41 -11.13 19.10
CA GLY A 405 4.28 -11.60 19.88
C GLY A 405 3.85 -10.53 20.86
N GLY A 406 2.69 -9.93 20.61
CA GLY A 406 1.98 -9.21 21.66
C GLY A 406 1.50 -10.20 22.72
N GLY A 407 2.38 -10.63 23.62
CA GLY A 407 2.05 -11.42 24.80
C GLY A 407 2.65 -10.73 26.01
N PHE A 408 1.85 -10.51 27.05
CA PHE A 408 2.30 -10.04 28.35
C PHE A 408 3.39 -10.98 28.89
N VAL A 409 4.52 -10.42 29.32
CA VAL A 409 5.18 -10.57 30.64
C VAL A 409 6.61 -10.04 30.47
N GLY A 410 6.96 -9.02 31.27
CA GLY A 410 8.34 -8.57 31.53
C GLY A 410 9.06 -7.95 30.34
N GLU A 411 9.44 -6.68 30.48
CA GLU A 411 10.65 -6.19 29.83
C GLU A 411 11.79 -7.16 30.21
N VAL A 412 12.11 -8.12 29.33
CA VAL A 412 13.52 -8.43 29.16
C VAL A 412 14.06 -7.13 28.58
N PRO A 413 14.96 -6.41 29.27
CA PRO A 413 15.56 -5.24 28.66
C PRO A 413 16.19 -5.76 27.37
N ALA A 414 15.60 -5.41 26.24
CA ALA A 414 16.42 -5.26 25.06
C ALA A 414 17.55 -4.37 25.56
N VAL A 415 18.78 -4.88 25.52
CA VAL A 415 19.95 -4.02 25.73
C VAL A 415 19.71 -2.86 24.79
N ASP A 416 19.39 -1.72 25.39
CA ASP A 416 18.99 -0.55 24.66
C ASP A 416 20.27 0.06 24.12
N CYS A 417 20.78 -0.53 23.04
CA CYS A 417 21.76 0.11 22.20
C CYS A 417 21.09 1.17 21.33
N SER A 418 19.99 1.80 21.78
CA SER A 418 19.62 3.10 21.24
C SER A 418 20.72 4.07 21.62
N VAL A 419 21.69 4.17 20.72
CA VAL A 419 22.45 5.39 20.52
C VAL A 419 21.41 6.49 20.42
N GLY A 420 21.31 7.31 21.46
CA GLY A 420 20.34 8.38 21.54
C GLY A 420 20.33 9.20 20.25
N ASP A 421 19.16 9.32 19.64
CA ASP A 421 18.87 10.36 18.67
C ASP A 421 18.97 11.68 19.43
N GLY A 422 20.15 12.30 19.35
CA GLY A 422 20.48 13.52 20.05
C GLY A 422 19.53 14.66 19.68
N ILE A 423 18.59 14.95 20.58
CA ILE A 423 18.31 16.34 20.98
C ILE A 423 19.10 16.54 22.27
N GLY A 424 19.94 17.57 22.30
CA GLY A 424 21.11 17.72 23.16
C GLY A 424 20.92 17.43 24.65
N GLY A 425 21.94 16.80 25.24
CA GLY A 425 22.03 16.52 26.66
C GLY A 425 23.22 15.60 26.95
N GLU A 426 24.33 16.22 27.29
CA GLU A 426 25.55 15.72 27.93
C GLU A 426 25.40 14.44 28.78
N TRP A 427 25.97 13.29 28.38
CA TRP A 427 26.18 12.12 29.27
C TRP A 427 27.39 11.26 28.87
N GLY A 428 28.35 11.16 29.80
CA GLY A 428 28.58 9.96 30.61
C GLY A 428 29.00 8.65 29.93
N ALA A 429 30.21 8.19 30.25
CA ALA A 429 30.79 6.92 29.87
C ALA A 429 29.98 5.69 30.36
N CYS A 430 29.95 4.62 29.55
CA CYS A 430 29.50 3.30 29.98
C CYS A 430 30.69 2.54 30.60
N GLU A 431 30.77 2.50 31.93
CA GLU A 431 31.62 1.54 32.65
C GLU A 431 30.84 0.25 32.95
N GLY A 432 31.51 -0.88 32.67
CA GLY A 432 31.42 -2.20 33.31
C GLY A 432 30.08 -2.74 33.82
N ALA A 433 29.55 -3.76 33.14
CA ALA A 433 28.81 -4.81 33.81
C ALA A 433 29.50 -6.15 33.53
N ASP A 434 30.28 -6.55 34.53
CA ASP A 434 30.96 -7.82 34.70
C ASP A 434 29.94 -8.94 34.93
N LEU A 435 29.89 -9.96 34.08
CA LEU A 435 29.09 -11.17 34.29
C LEU A 435 30.04 -12.32 34.65
N GLY A 436 30.46 -12.32 35.91
CA GLY A 436 31.13 -13.44 36.55
C GLY A 436 30.20 -14.66 36.58
N VAL A 437 30.61 -15.71 35.87
CA VAL A 437 30.09 -17.07 36.02
C VAL A 437 30.69 -17.63 37.32
N ALA A 438 29.85 -17.87 38.32
CA ALA A 438 30.22 -18.66 39.50
C ALA A 438 29.42 -19.95 39.51
N ASP A 439 30.14 -21.02 39.20
CA ASP A 439 29.81 -22.41 39.40
C ASP A 439 29.92 -22.74 40.91
N ALA A 440 28.89 -23.39 41.47
CA ALA A 440 28.95 -23.96 42.81
C ALA A 440 27.93 -25.11 42.94
N GLY A 441 28.41 -26.33 42.71
CA GLY A 441 27.81 -27.53 43.26
C GLY A 441 28.01 -27.63 44.78
N GLY A 442 27.18 -28.42 45.45
CA GLY A 442 27.32 -28.71 46.88
C GLY A 442 26.23 -29.65 47.39
N ASP A 443 26.60 -30.93 47.54
CA ASP A 443 25.92 -31.97 48.31
C ASP A 443 25.84 -31.66 49.82
N ALA A 444 24.79 -32.16 50.47
CA ALA A 444 24.62 -32.60 51.88
C ALA A 444 23.13 -32.39 52.27
N GLY A 445 22.37 -33.30 52.86
CA GLY A 445 22.71 -34.43 53.74
C GLY A 445 22.11 -34.18 55.14
N GLY A 446 20.96 -34.81 55.45
CA GLY A 446 20.59 -35.26 56.80
C GLY A 446 19.67 -34.40 57.69
N GLY A 447 18.62 -35.04 58.23
CA GLY A 447 18.36 -35.02 59.68
C GLY A 447 17.06 -34.41 60.23
N ASP A 448 16.02 -35.24 60.34
CA ASP A 448 15.15 -35.54 61.51
C ASP A 448 14.44 -34.48 62.40
N GLY A 449 13.20 -34.85 62.78
CA GLY A 449 12.48 -34.49 64.02
C GLY A 449 11.20 -33.66 63.78
N GLY A 450 9.99 -34.24 63.74
CA GLY A 450 9.16 -34.67 64.90
C GLY A 450 8.34 -33.48 65.43
N GLY A 451 7.04 -33.46 65.71
CA GLY A 451 5.92 -34.41 65.82
C GLY A 451 4.75 -33.65 66.49
N GLY A 452 3.52 -34.22 66.49
CA GLY A 452 2.34 -33.76 67.27
C GLY A 452 1.20 -33.21 66.40
N ASP A 453 0.17 -34.01 66.08
CA ASP A 453 -1.07 -34.25 66.87
C ASP A 453 -2.02 -33.02 66.87
N GLY A 454 -3.32 -33.07 66.58
CA GLY A 454 -4.28 -34.14 66.34
C GLY A 454 -5.71 -33.54 66.27
N GLY A 455 -6.70 -34.37 65.95
CA GLY A 455 -8.15 -34.10 66.04
C GLY A 455 -8.77 -33.59 64.73
N GLY A 456 -9.73 -34.26 64.08
CA GLY A 456 -10.78 -35.15 64.57
C GLY A 456 -12.12 -34.40 64.47
N GLY A 457 -13.06 -34.89 63.66
CA GLY A 457 -14.40 -34.29 63.57
C GLY A 457 -15.20 -34.71 62.35
N ASP A 458 -16.05 -35.71 62.56
CA ASP A 458 -16.96 -36.39 61.65
C ASP A 458 -18.19 -35.56 61.18
N GLY A 459 -18.89 -36.12 60.18
CA GLY A 459 -20.31 -35.88 59.87
C GLY A 459 -20.51 -35.27 58.48
N GLY A 460 -21.21 -35.86 57.52
CA GLY A 460 -22.34 -36.77 57.58
C GLY A 460 -23.52 -36.15 56.80
N ALA A 461 -24.22 -36.98 56.01
CA ALA A 461 -25.44 -36.70 55.21
C ALA A 461 -25.23 -35.87 53.92
N GLY A 462 -25.65 -36.28 52.72
CA GLY A 462 -26.67 -37.25 52.33
C GLY A 462 -28.04 -36.59 52.23
N CYS A 463 -28.46 -36.22 51.01
CA CYS A 463 -29.82 -35.91 50.48
C CYS A 463 -29.57 -35.22 49.12
N GLY A 464 -30.23 -35.46 47.99
CA GLY A 464 -31.42 -36.22 47.63
C GLY A 464 -31.80 -35.69 46.24
N GLY A 465 -32.08 -36.59 45.28
CA GLY A 465 -32.49 -36.21 43.94
C GLY A 465 -33.94 -35.71 43.88
N CYS A 466 -34.28 -35.02 42.79
CA CYS A 466 -35.59 -34.87 42.15
C CYS A 466 -35.29 -34.54 40.67
N GLY A 467 -35.68 -35.36 39.67
CA GLY A 467 -37.04 -35.45 39.13
C GLY A 467 -37.27 -34.23 38.20
N GLY A 468 -37.32 -34.33 36.88
CA GLY A 468 -38.15 -35.23 36.07
C GLY A 468 -39.57 -34.66 35.96
N CYS A 469 -39.97 -34.24 34.74
CA CYS A 469 -41.33 -34.05 34.16
C CYS A 469 -41.20 -33.02 33.02
N GLY A 470 -41.46 -33.31 31.74
CA GLY A 470 -42.76 -33.77 31.18
C GLY A 470 -43.64 -32.52 30.99
N GLY A 471 -43.98 -32.05 29.78
CA GLY A 471 -44.66 -32.76 28.70
C GLY A 471 -46.11 -32.27 28.61
N CYS A 472 -46.67 -32.23 27.38
CA CYS A 472 -48.05 -31.86 27.01
C CYS A 472 -48.33 -30.35 26.96
N GLY A 473 -49.04 -29.76 26.00
CA GLY A 473 -50.02 -30.18 24.98
C GLY A 473 -50.86 -28.91 24.74
N GLY A 474 -51.20 -28.47 23.53
CA GLY A 474 -52.15 -29.08 22.62
C GLY A 474 -53.47 -28.30 22.61
N GLY A 475 -53.99 -27.97 21.42
CA GLY A 475 -55.35 -27.42 21.18
C GLY A 475 -55.39 -25.89 21.11
N GLY A 476 -55.77 -25.23 20.01
CA GLY A 476 -57.00 -25.42 19.21
C GLY A 476 -57.98 -24.33 19.67
N GLY A 477 -58.22 -23.25 18.93
CA GLY A 477 -59.01 -23.17 17.69
C GLY A 477 -60.07 -22.06 17.87
N CYS A 478 -60.68 -21.63 16.75
CA CYS A 478 -61.77 -20.64 16.64
C CYS A 478 -61.30 -19.17 16.78
N GLY A 479 -61.58 -18.22 15.89
CA GLY A 479 -62.57 -18.09 14.83
C GLY A 479 -63.01 -16.61 14.83
N GLY A 480 -63.23 -15.99 13.66
CA GLY A 480 -63.82 -14.65 13.59
C GLY A 480 -63.39 -13.85 12.37
N GLY A 481 -64.25 -13.83 11.36
CA GLY A 481 -64.06 -13.09 10.11
C GLY A 481 -64.26 -11.59 10.21
N GLY A 482 -64.02 -10.92 9.08
CA GLY A 482 -64.28 -9.50 8.89
C GLY A 482 -63.76 -9.03 7.54
N ALA A 483 -64.59 -9.15 6.52
CA ALA A 483 -64.41 -8.53 5.21
C ALA A 483 -64.58 -7.01 5.29
N GLY A 484 -63.98 -6.27 4.36
CA GLY A 484 -64.59 -5.03 3.84
C GLY A 484 -63.72 -3.78 3.70
N CYS A 485 -63.30 -3.54 2.45
CA CYS A 485 -63.49 -2.31 1.65
C CYS A 485 -62.91 -0.93 2.06
N GLY A 486 -62.34 -0.26 1.03
CA GLY A 486 -62.27 1.20 0.87
C GLY A 486 -60.86 1.78 1.06
N GLY A 487 -60.25 2.57 0.17
CA GLY A 487 -60.76 3.36 -0.95
C GLY A 487 -60.24 4.81 -0.82
N GLY A 488 -59.65 5.34 -1.89
CA GLY A 488 -59.31 6.76 -2.07
C GLY A 488 -57.92 7.18 -1.53
N GLY A 489 -57.08 7.93 -2.23
CA GLY A 489 -57.28 8.81 -3.37
C GLY A 489 -56.78 10.23 -3.03
N GLY A 490 -56.11 10.89 -3.97
CA GLY A 490 -56.15 12.36 -4.05
C GLY A 490 -54.90 13.15 -3.64
N CYS A 491 -54.06 13.40 -4.64
CA CYS A 491 -53.70 14.72 -5.17
C CYS A 491 -53.37 15.92 -4.23
N GLY A 492 -52.23 16.55 -4.54
CA GLY A 492 -52.24 17.95 -4.98
C GLY A 492 -51.73 18.99 -3.99
N GLY A 493 -50.88 19.91 -4.48
CA GLY A 493 -50.57 21.15 -3.79
C GLY A 493 -49.21 21.73 -4.14
N GLY A 494 -49.13 22.48 -5.24
CA GLY A 494 -47.99 23.31 -5.57
C GLY A 494 -47.87 24.54 -4.66
N GLY A 495 -46.69 25.17 -4.68
CA GLY A 495 -46.44 26.44 -4.01
C GLY A 495 -45.28 27.16 -4.69
N CYS A 496 -45.63 28.06 -5.61
CA CYS A 496 -44.75 29.10 -6.13
C CYS A 496 -44.61 30.21 -5.09
N GLY A 497 -43.44 30.82 -4.97
CA GLY A 497 -43.24 32.01 -4.15
C GLY A 497 -41.95 32.72 -4.54
N GLY A 498 -42.06 33.72 -5.40
CA GLY A 498 -40.99 34.66 -5.72
C GLY A 498 -40.76 35.69 -4.62
N GLY A 499 -39.61 36.35 -4.66
CA GLY A 499 -39.29 37.47 -3.79
C GLY A 499 -38.09 38.24 -4.34
N CYS A 500 -38.38 39.37 -5.00
CA CYS A 500 -37.43 40.39 -5.41
C CYS A 500 -36.96 41.20 -4.19
N GLY A 501 -35.73 41.72 -4.23
CA GLY A 501 -35.25 42.72 -3.26
C GLY A 501 -33.92 43.29 -3.70
N GLY A 502 -33.95 44.46 -4.35
CA GLY A 502 -32.78 45.27 -4.67
C GLY A 502 -32.30 46.10 -3.48
N GLY A 503 -31.12 46.71 -3.62
CA GLY A 503 -30.61 47.68 -2.65
C GLY A 503 -29.18 48.11 -2.95
N CYS A 504 -29.05 49.37 -3.35
CA CYS A 504 -27.84 50.07 -3.79
C CYS A 504 -26.89 50.41 -2.63
N GLY A 505 -25.62 50.70 -2.94
CA GLY A 505 -24.70 51.38 -2.03
C GLY A 505 -23.30 51.52 -2.62
N GLY A 506 -23.01 52.67 -3.23
CA GLY A 506 -21.69 53.04 -3.72
C GLY A 506 -20.75 53.56 -2.62
N GLY A 507 -19.49 53.75 -2.98
CA GLY A 507 -18.49 54.43 -2.15
C GLY A 507 -17.11 54.39 -2.78
N CYS A 508 -16.75 55.48 -3.47
CA CYS A 508 -15.40 55.77 -3.93
C CYS A 508 -14.51 56.29 -2.79
N GLY A 509 -13.19 56.17 -2.93
CA GLY A 509 -12.22 57.04 -2.26
C GLY A 509 -10.92 56.35 -1.86
N GLY A 510 -9.81 56.71 -2.54
CA GLY A 510 -8.44 56.30 -2.22
C GLY A 510 -7.60 56.09 -3.45
#